data_AF-A0A951LTF2-F1
#
_entry.id   AF-A0A951LTF2-F1
#
_cell.length_a   1.000
_cell.length_b   1.000
_cell.length_c   1.000
_cell.angle_alpha   90.00
_cell.angle_beta   90.00
_cell.angle_gamma   90.00
#
_symmetry.space_group_name_H-M   'P 1'
#
loop_
_entity.id
_entity.type
_entity.pdbx_description
1 polymer ?
#
loop_
_entity_poly.entity_id
_entity_poly.type
_entity_poly.pdbx_seq_one_letter_code
_entity_poly.pdbx_strand_id
1 'polypeptide(L)'
;MKTRVAIVLALVTVTAIPATASAQGFFESLFGGFRRAAREVPRAIEAPVRSYGPEGGGFFPFMNEGPARGESGPHAAYCVRTCDGHFFPVQAQPGLSVAEACRAFCPKAETRIFTGSGIDRSVDQRGVPYADLPTAFAYRKQLVANCTCNGKTGGIAALDAAQDPTLRPGDIIATKTGLLAYSGGRERTAQFTPVRDFRGLSQNSRERLSEIKIMSRGSETTGAAAKD
;
A
#
# COMPACT_ATOMS: atom_id res chain seq x y z
N MET A 1 15.76 -87.84 -45.21
CA MET A 1 15.77 -86.36 -45.29
C MET A 1 14.93 -85.85 -44.13
N LYS A 2 15.55 -85.18 -43.14
CA LYS A 2 14.91 -84.63 -41.94
C LYS A 2 14.68 -83.13 -42.15
N THR A 3 13.44 -82.71 -42.33
CA THR A 3 13.06 -81.28 -42.41
C THR A 3 12.86 -80.74 -41.00
N ARG A 4 13.71 -79.78 -40.62
CA ARG A 4 13.62 -79.04 -39.35
C ARG A 4 12.62 -77.89 -39.54
N VAL A 5 11.59 -77.83 -38.70
CA VAL A 5 10.69 -76.68 -38.63
C VAL A 5 11.27 -75.68 -37.64
N ALA A 6 11.54 -74.48 -38.12
CA ALA A 6 12.02 -73.34 -37.34
C ALA A 6 10.85 -72.66 -36.62
N ILE A 7 11.01 -72.37 -35.33
CA ILE A 7 10.13 -71.48 -34.57
C ILE A 7 10.96 -70.23 -34.27
N VAL A 8 10.61 -69.11 -34.91
CA VAL A 8 11.16 -67.79 -34.62
C VAL A 8 10.16 -67.09 -33.69
N LEU A 9 10.51 -66.95 -32.41
CA LEU A 9 9.74 -66.13 -31.45
C LEU A 9 10.23 -64.68 -31.53
N ALA A 10 9.30 -63.76 -31.75
CA ALA A 10 9.55 -62.32 -31.83
C ALA A 10 9.91 -61.72 -30.45
N LEU A 11 11.00 -60.94 -30.41
CA LEU A 11 11.40 -60.13 -29.27
C LEU A 11 10.58 -58.83 -29.23
N VAL A 12 9.73 -58.66 -28.22
CA VAL A 12 9.03 -57.40 -27.91
C VAL A 12 9.91 -56.58 -26.97
N THR A 13 10.45 -55.46 -27.45
CA THR A 13 11.19 -54.49 -26.65
C THR A 13 10.23 -53.53 -25.94
N VAL A 14 10.16 -53.60 -24.61
CA VAL A 14 9.42 -52.66 -23.76
C VAL A 14 10.30 -51.43 -23.51
N THR A 15 9.88 -50.27 -24.02
CA THR A 15 10.51 -48.97 -23.69
C THR A 15 9.93 -48.42 -22.39
N ALA A 16 10.74 -48.33 -21.33
CA ALA A 16 10.36 -47.73 -20.07
C ALA A 16 10.38 -46.19 -20.15
N ILE A 17 9.31 -45.55 -19.67
CA ILE A 17 9.21 -44.08 -19.50
C ILE A 17 9.98 -43.72 -18.21
N PRO A 18 10.84 -42.69 -18.19
CA PRO A 18 11.51 -42.29 -16.95
C PRO A 18 10.49 -41.68 -15.99
N ALA A 19 10.32 -42.29 -14.81
CA ALA A 19 9.63 -41.65 -13.70
C ALA A 19 10.48 -40.45 -13.24
N THR A 20 9.88 -39.26 -13.23
CA THR A 20 10.44 -38.09 -12.55
C THR A 20 10.53 -38.41 -11.06
N ALA A 21 11.74 -38.64 -10.56
CA ALA A 21 12.00 -38.82 -9.15
C ALA A 21 11.61 -37.55 -8.38
N SER A 22 10.51 -37.59 -7.61
CA SER A 22 10.25 -36.59 -6.59
C SER A 22 11.10 -36.95 -5.38
N ALA A 23 12.15 -36.15 -5.13
CA ALA A 23 12.89 -36.22 -3.88
C ALA A 23 11.97 -35.78 -2.74
N GLN A 24 11.32 -36.74 -2.08
CA GLN A 24 10.71 -36.49 -0.77
C GLN A 24 11.86 -36.33 0.23
N GLY A 25 12.15 -35.07 0.55
CA GLY A 25 13.26 -34.69 1.41
C GLY A 25 13.03 -35.18 2.83
N PHE A 26 14.06 -35.80 3.39
CA PHE A 26 14.23 -36.20 4.78
C PHE A 26 13.75 -35.15 5.83
N PHE A 27 13.77 -33.86 5.48
CA PHE A 27 13.28 -32.77 6.34
C PHE A 27 11.75 -32.74 6.53
N GLU A 28 10.97 -33.35 5.63
CA GLU A 28 9.49 -33.38 5.71
C GLU A 28 8.98 -34.39 6.77
N SER A 29 9.83 -35.37 7.12
CA SER A 29 9.62 -36.31 8.24
C SER A 29 9.94 -35.68 9.61
N LEU A 30 10.91 -34.76 9.66
CA LEU A 30 11.41 -34.19 10.92
C LEU A 30 10.56 -33.00 11.42
N PHE A 31 9.92 -32.24 10.54
CA PHE A 31 9.09 -31.07 10.90
C PHE A 31 7.58 -31.29 10.66
N GLY A 32 7.10 -32.48 11.03
CA GLY A 32 5.72 -32.74 11.46
C GLY A 32 4.60 -31.91 10.80
N GLY A 33 4.15 -32.39 9.64
CA GLY A 33 2.73 -32.43 9.25
C GLY A 33 1.80 -31.31 9.71
N PHE A 34 1.64 -30.28 8.87
CA PHE A 34 0.40 -29.48 8.82
C PHE A 34 -0.02 -29.23 7.37
N ARG A 35 -0.49 -30.26 6.69
CA ARG A 35 -1.40 -30.10 5.56
C ARG A 35 -2.64 -30.96 5.79
N ARG A 36 -3.51 -30.48 6.68
CA ARG A 36 -4.92 -30.84 6.60
C ARG A 36 -5.48 -30.24 5.31
N ALA A 37 -6.10 -31.12 4.53
CA ALA A 37 -7.11 -30.87 3.50
C ALA A 37 -7.30 -29.41 3.09
N ALA A 38 -6.83 -29.08 1.89
CA ALA A 38 -7.24 -27.88 1.18
C ALA A 38 -8.76 -27.93 0.98
N ARG A 39 -9.50 -27.31 1.88
CA ARG A 39 -10.90 -26.92 1.68
C ARG A 39 -10.86 -25.68 0.79
N GLU A 40 -11.35 -25.83 -0.42
CA GLU A 40 -11.47 -24.76 -1.40
C GLU A 40 -12.40 -23.67 -0.85
N VAL A 41 -11.82 -22.51 -0.50
CA VAL A 41 -12.56 -21.30 -0.14
C VAL A 41 -12.62 -20.45 -1.42
N PRO A 42 -13.80 -20.01 -1.88
CA PRO A 42 -13.88 -19.14 -3.05
C PRO A 42 -13.12 -17.84 -2.76
N ARG A 43 -12.17 -17.49 -3.65
CA ARG A 43 -11.40 -16.25 -3.60
C ARG A 43 -12.35 -15.05 -3.60
N ALA A 44 -12.52 -14.41 -2.45
CA ALA A 44 -12.87 -13.00 -2.41
C ALA A 44 -11.69 -12.23 -3.03
N ILE A 45 -11.99 -11.30 -3.95
CA ILE A 45 -10.98 -10.42 -4.53
C ILE A 45 -10.50 -9.50 -3.40
N GLU A 46 -9.35 -9.83 -2.80
CA GLU A 46 -8.66 -8.95 -1.87
C GLU A 46 -8.17 -7.73 -2.67
N ALA A 47 -8.79 -6.57 -2.43
CA ALA A 47 -8.23 -5.31 -2.90
C ALA A 47 -6.87 -5.11 -2.19
N PRO A 48 -5.77 -4.83 -2.91
CA PRO A 48 -4.47 -4.67 -2.27
C PRO A 48 -4.47 -3.41 -1.41
N VAL A 49 -4.36 -3.59 -0.09
CA VAL A 49 -4.11 -2.51 0.85
C VAL A 49 -2.71 -1.95 0.55
N ARG A 50 -2.66 -0.79 -0.14
CA ARG A 50 -1.41 -0.08 -0.37
C ARG A 50 -1.02 0.68 0.90
N SER A 51 -0.05 0.15 1.63
CA SER A 51 0.58 0.84 2.75
C SER A 51 1.42 2.00 2.23
N TYR A 52 1.05 3.23 2.59
CA TYR A 52 1.89 4.42 2.40
C TYR A 52 2.66 4.62 3.71
N GLY A 53 3.90 4.16 3.77
CA GLY A 53 4.80 4.35 4.91
C GLY A 53 6.23 4.48 4.39
N PRO A 54 7.08 5.36 4.98
CA PRO A 54 8.44 5.52 4.54
C PRO A 54 9.35 4.63 5.38
N GLU A 55 9.38 3.33 5.12
CA GLU A 55 10.50 2.47 5.55
C GLU A 55 10.88 1.53 4.42
N GLY A 56 12.17 1.56 4.07
CA GLY A 56 12.74 0.78 2.99
C GLY A 56 12.54 -0.71 3.22
N GLY A 57 12.17 -1.41 2.15
CA GLY A 57 11.94 -2.85 2.16
C GLY A 57 10.78 -3.18 1.22
N GLY A 58 11.11 -3.46 -0.04
CA GLY A 58 10.14 -3.54 -1.12
C GLY A 58 9.04 -4.58 -0.94
N PHE A 59 7.82 -4.18 -1.28
CA PHE A 59 6.81 -4.97 -2.00
C PHE A 59 5.85 -3.99 -2.70
N PHE A 60 6.37 -3.21 -3.65
CA PHE A 60 5.54 -2.55 -4.67
C PHE A 60 5.57 -3.44 -5.91
N PRO A 61 4.49 -4.10 -6.33
CA PRO A 61 4.50 -4.94 -7.53
C PRO A 61 4.53 -4.12 -8.85
N PHE A 62 4.94 -2.84 -8.79
CA PHE A 62 4.92 -1.93 -9.94
C PHE A 62 6.26 -1.26 -10.24
N MET A 63 7.31 -1.49 -9.44
CA MET A 63 8.67 -1.07 -9.82
C MET A 63 9.36 -2.21 -10.56
N ASN A 64 8.95 -2.45 -11.81
CA ASN A 64 9.85 -3.04 -12.78
C ASN A 64 10.56 -1.87 -13.48
N GLU A 65 11.76 -1.54 -13.00
CA GLU A 65 12.77 -0.85 -13.80
C GLU A 65 13.24 -1.83 -14.88
N GLY A 66 12.44 -1.96 -15.93
CA GLY A 66 12.76 -2.70 -17.14
C GLY A 66 12.37 -1.88 -18.37
N PRO A 67 13.04 -2.04 -19.52
CA PRO A 67 12.67 -1.31 -20.72
C PRO A 67 11.23 -1.67 -21.09
N ALA A 68 10.37 -0.66 -21.05
CA ALA A 68 8.93 -0.78 -21.23
C ALA A 68 8.60 -1.33 -22.63
N ARG A 69 8.35 -2.64 -22.71
CA ARG A 69 7.60 -3.24 -23.81
C ARG A 69 6.22 -2.61 -23.79
N GLY A 70 5.88 -1.93 -24.88
CA GLY A 70 4.62 -1.22 -25.00
C GLY A 70 3.44 -2.19 -24.99
N GLU A 71 2.52 -1.97 -24.07
CA GLU A 71 1.09 -2.16 -24.27
C GLU A 71 0.38 -1.41 -23.13
N SER A 72 -0.71 -0.72 -23.41
CA SER A 72 -1.42 0.19 -22.51
C SER A 72 -1.54 -0.31 -21.06
N GLY A 73 -0.63 0.12 -20.20
CA GLY A 73 -0.83 0.06 -18.76
C GLY A 73 -2.07 0.89 -18.38
N PRO A 74 -2.76 0.57 -17.27
CA PRO A 74 -3.89 1.37 -16.80
C PRO A 74 -3.51 2.84 -16.78
N HIS A 75 -4.33 3.70 -17.40
CA HIS A 75 -4.10 5.14 -17.36
C HIS A 75 -4.17 5.59 -15.90
N ALA A 76 -3.03 6.03 -15.37
CA ALA A 76 -2.91 6.45 -13.98
C ALA A 76 -2.81 7.97 -13.92
N ALA A 77 -3.41 8.54 -12.88
CA ALA A 77 -3.13 9.90 -12.47
C ALA A 77 -2.01 9.89 -11.43
N TYR A 78 -1.15 10.88 -11.51
CA TYR A 78 -0.01 11.07 -10.62
C TYR A 78 -0.08 12.48 -10.02
N CYS A 79 0.00 12.55 -8.69
CA CYS A 79 0.29 13.81 -8.01
C CYS A 79 1.80 14.01 -8.01
N VAL A 80 2.27 15.07 -8.65
CA VAL A 80 3.69 15.44 -8.72
C VAL A 80 3.92 16.69 -7.90
N ARG A 81 4.83 16.62 -6.93
CA ARG A 81 5.28 17.79 -6.17
C ARG A 81 6.22 18.63 -7.03
N THR A 82 5.89 19.91 -7.21
CA THR A 82 6.59 20.76 -8.19
C THR A 82 7.98 21.19 -7.75
N CYS A 83 8.29 21.16 -6.45
CA CYS A 83 9.58 21.61 -5.94
C CYS A 83 10.71 20.57 -6.06
N ASP A 84 10.41 19.28 -6.25
CA ASP A 84 11.43 18.22 -6.40
C ASP A 84 11.05 17.10 -7.38
N GLY A 85 9.90 17.22 -8.04
CA GLY A 85 9.40 16.23 -9.00
C GLY A 85 8.98 14.91 -8.37
N HIS A 86 8.91 14.79 -7.04
CA HIS A 86 8.45 13.55 -6.43
C HIS A 86 7.00 13.26 -6.79
N PHE A 87 6.66 12.01 -7.11
CA PHE A 87 5.33 11.65 -7.55
C PHE A 87 4.78 10.45 -6.78
N PHE A 88 3.45 10.42 -6.65
CA PHE A 88 2.71 9.25 -6.18
C PHE A 88 1.45 9.05 -7.03
N PRO A 89 1.07 7.79 -7.30
CA PRO A 89 -0.16 7.50 -8.01
C PRO A 89 -1.36 7.88 -7.15
N VAL A 90 -2.39 8.43 -7.79
CA VAL A 90 -3.63 8.84 -7.15
C VAL A 90 -4.83 8.31 -7.92
N GLN A 91 -5.88 7.94 -7.20
CA GLN A 91 -7.14 7.52 -7.76
C GLN A 91 -8.22 8.52 -7.35
N ALA A 92 -9.10 8.87 -8.28
CA ALA A 92 -10.30 9.63 -7.93
C ALA A 92 -11.19 8.76 -7.03
N GLN A 93 -11.78 9.39 -6.01
CA GLN A 93 -12.78 8.76 -5.15
C GLN A 93 -14.13 9.47 -5.39
N PRO A 94 -15.28 8.78 -5.24
CA PRO A 94 -16.58 9.44 -5.30
C PRO A 94 -16.62 10.62 -4.32
N GLY A 95 -16.92 11.83 -4.82
CA GLY A 95 -16.98 13.04 -4.01
C GLY A 95 -15.64 13.71 -3.67
N LEU A 96 -14.51 13.20 -4.19
CA LEU A 96 -13.18 13.80 -4.02
C LEU A 96 -12.44 13.83 -5.37
N SER A 97 -12.18 15.03 -5.88
CA SER A 97 -11.39 15.20 -7.09
C SER A 97 -9.93 14.78 -6.89
N VAL A 98 -9.25 14.43 -7.98
CA VAL A 98 -7.82 14.11 -7.95
C VAL A 98 -6.99 15.28 -7.38
N ALA A 99 -7.36 16.52 -7.69
CA ALA A 99 -6.68 17.71 -7.19
C ALA A 99 -6.85 17.88 -5.68
N GLU A 100 -8.05 17.61 -5.15
CA GLU A 100 -8.31 17.61 -3.71
C GLU A 100 -7.51 16.52 -3.00
N ALA A 101 -7.46 15.32 -3.57
CA ALA A 101 -6.63 14.24 -3.05
C ALA A 101 -5.15 14.64 -2.99
N CYS A 102 -4.57 15.19 -4.07
CA CYS A 102 -3.17 15.61 -4.07
C CYS A 102 -2.87 16.63 -2.97
N ARG A 103 -3.76 17.63 -2.78
CA ARG A 103 -3.61 18.65 -1.75
C ARG A 103 -3.75 18.09 -0.34
N ALA A 104 -4.67 17.15 -0.13
CA ALA A 104 -4.85 16.49 1.16
C ALA A 104 -3.62 15.65 1.55
N PHE A 105 -3.00 14.97 0.57
CA PHE A 105 -1.76 14.22 0.80
C PHE A 105 -0.54 15.12 1.03
N CYS A 106 -0.45 16.26 0.35
CA CYS A 106 0.70 17.17 0.43
C CYS A 106 0.28 18.62 0.71
N PRO A 107 -0.26 18.91 1.90
CA PRO A 107 -0.76 20.24 2.26
C PRO A 107 0.35 21.30 2.40
N LYS A 108 1.61 20.88 2.56
CA LYS A 108 2.77 21.78 2.69
C LYS A 108 3.60 21.91 1.41
N ALA A 109 3.15 21.33 0.30
CA ALA A 109 3.85 21.44 -0.97
C ALA A 109 2.87 21.64 -2.14
N GLU A 110 3.29 22.41 -3.13
CA GLU A 110 2.50 22.55 -4.34
C GLU A 110 2.59 21.26 -5.18
N THR A 111 1.42 20.81 -5.65
CA THR A 111 1.29 19.60 -6.47
C THR A 111 0.61 19.90 -7.79
N ARG A 112 1.06 19.25 -8.87
CA ARG A 112 0.41 19.23 -10.18
C ARG A 112 0.03 17.80 -10.54
N ILE A 113 -1.01 17.67 -11.36
CA ILE A 113 -1.52 16.38 -11.81
C ILE A 113 -0.94 16.07 -13.18
N PHE A 114 -0.42 14.86 -13.33
CA PHE A 114 0.00 14.30 -14.60
C PHE A 114 -0.74 12.98 -14.85
N THR A 115 -1.10 12.71 -16.11
CA THR A 115 -1.84 11.51 -16.50
C THR A 115 -1.14 10.80 -17.65
N GLY A 116 -1.07 9.48 -17.58
CA GLY A 116 -0.49 8.65 -18.63
C GLY A 116 -0.43 7.18 -18.27
N SER A 117 0.15 6.36 -19.14
CA SER A 117 0.39 4.92 -18.90
C SER A 117 1.54 4.66 -17.91
N GLY A 118 2.32 5.70 -17.60
CA GLY A 118 3.44 5.70 -16.68
C GLY A 118 3.89 7.14 -16.44
N ILE A 119 4.57 7.41 -15.32
CA ILE A 119 5.02 8.78 -15.01
C ILE A 119 5.93 9.34 -16.10
N ASP A 120 6.83 8.53 -16.67
CA ASP A 120 7.78 8.95 -17.71
C ASP A 120 7.09 9.32 -19.04
N ARG A 121 5.85 8.86 -19.22
CA ARG A 121 5.00 9.11 -20.40
C ARG A 121 3.71 9.83 -20.02
N SER A 122 3.76 10.61 -18.94
CA SER A 122 2.60 11.36 -18.45
C SER A 122 2.69 12.83 -18.82
N VAL A 123 1.54 13.45 -19.03
CA VAL A 123 1.40 14.88 -19.35
C VAL A 123 0.44 15.55 -18.38
N ASP A 124 0.63 16.85 -18.14
CA ASP A 124 -0.31 17.65 -17.38
C ASP A 124 -1.53 18.07 -18.23
N GLN A 125 -2.45 18.84 -17.63
CA GLN A 125 -3.65 19.35 -18.30
C GLN A 125 -3.36 20.28 -19.50
N ARG A 126 -2.14 20.81 -19.63
CA ARG A 126 -1.67 21.65 -20.74
C ARG A 126 -0.89 20.85 -21.78
N GLY A 127 -0.73 19.53 -21.58
CA GLY A 127 0.05 18.66 -22.45
C GLY A 127 1.56 18.69 -22.19
N VAL A 128 2.02 19.34 -21.11
CA VAL A 128 3.46 19.38 -20.78
C VAL A 128 3.87 18.03 -20.21
N PRO A 129 4.88 17.35 -20.78
CA PRO A 129 5.43 16.11 -20.23
C PRO A 129 5.98 16.30 -18.82
N TYR A 130 5.83 15.28 -17.96
CA TYR A 130 6.46 15.30 -16.64
C TYR A 130 7.99 15.42 -16.72
N ALA A 131 8.61 14.80 -17.72
CA ALA A 131 10.05 14.88 -17.96
C ALA A 131 10.55 16.31 -18.26
N ASP A 132 9.67 17.20 -18.72
CA ASP A 132 9.99 18.59 -19.05
C ASP A 132 9.83 19.54 -17.84
N LEU A 133 9.36 19.04 -16.70
CA LEU A 133 9.33 19.81 -15.46
C LEU A 133 10.78 20.10 -15.02
N PRO A 134 11.15 21.35 -14.66
CA PRO A 134 12.53 21.67 -14.27
C PRO A 134 13.07 20.85 -13.10
N THR A 135 12.18 20.36 -12.24
CA THR A 135 12.48 19.54 -11.06
C THR A 135 12.23 18.05 -11.28
N ALA A 136 11.90 17.63 -12.50
CA ALA A 136 11.64 16.23 -12.83
C ALA A 136 12.75 15.33 -12.29
N PHE A 137 12.35 14.29 -11.57
CA PHE A 137 13.25 13.28 -10.99
C PHE A 137 14.29 13.79 -9.99
N ALA A 138 14.24 15.06 -9.57
CA ALA A 138 15.23 15.60 -8.63
C ALA A 138 15.26 14.84 -7.30
N TYR A 139 14.08 14.39 -6.82
CA TYR A 139 13.93 13.55 -5.63
C TYR A 139 14.76 12.26 -5.64
N ARG A 140 15.16 11.75 -6.81
CA ARG A 140 16.00 10.53 -6.93
C ARG A 140 17.45 10.79 -6.53
N LYS A 141 17.90 12.05 -6.63
CA LYS A 141 19.31 12.43 -6.40
C LYS A 141 19.52 13.14 -5.08
N GLN A 142 18.51 13.91 -4.63
CA GLN A 142 18.64 14.72 -3.43
C GLN A 142 17.28 14.95 -2.75
N LEU A 143 17.34 15.22 -1.45
CA LEU A 143 16.21 15.75 -0.70
C LEU A 143 16.25 17.28 -0.76
N VAL A 144 15.27 17.89 -1.42
CA VAL A 144 15.16 19.35 -1.49
C VAL A 144 14.64 19.87 -0.14
N ALA A 145 15.38 20.79 0.47
CA ALA A 145 14.99 21.39 1.75
C ALA A 145 13.60 22.03 1.65
N ASN A 146 12.78 21.84 2.68
CA ASN A 146 11.40 22.35 2.78
C ASN A 146 10.45 21.88 1.65
N CYS A 147 10.82 20.87 0.87
CA CYS A 147 9.98 20.29 -0.19
C CYS A 147 9.45 18.92 0.24
N THR A 148 8.59 18.90 1.26
CA THR A 148 7.93 17.67 1.72
C THR A 148 6.46 17.90 1.99
N CYS A 149 5.67 16.82 1.96
CA CYS A 149 4.21 16.90 2.16
C CYS A 149 3.83 17.37 3.58
N ASN A 150 4.72 17.21 4.55
CA ASN A 150 4.53 17.59 5.95
C ASN A 150 5.42 18.75 6.43
N GLY A 151 6.25 19.33 5.55
CA GLY A 151 7.20 20.39 5.89
C GLY A 151 8.38 19.98 6.76
N LYS A 152 8.60 18.66 6.96
CA LYS A 152 9.73 18.08 7.70
C LYS A 152 10.44 17.03 6.86
N THR A 153 11.65 16.64 7.25
CA THR A 153 12.38 15.57 6.55
C THR A 153 11.72 14.22 6.85
N GLY A 154 11.06 13.62 5.87
CA GLY A 154 10.42 12.30 5.98
C GLY A 154 9.07 12.31 6.71
N GLY A 155 8.33 11.20 6.59
CA GLY A 155 7.00 11.02 7.16
C GLY A 155 5.86 11.49 6.24
N ILE A 156 4.63 11.09 6.58
CA ILE A 156 3.41 11.46 5.89
C ILE A 156 2.89 12.79 6.46
N ALA A 157 2.15 13.56 5.67
CA ALA A 157 1.40 14.70 6.18
C ALA A 157 0.38 14.25 7.22
N ALA A 158 0.34 14.94 8.36
CA ALA A 158 -0.77 14.81 9.29
C ALA A 158 -1.97 15.50 8.65
N LEU A 159 -3.04 14.75 8.41
CA LEU A 159 -4.34 15.28 8.05
C LEU A 159 -5.15 15.49 9.34
N ASP A 160 -5.83 16.62 9.45
CA ASP A 160 -6.81 16.80 10.53
C ASP A 160 -7.96 15.81 10.30
N ALA A 161 -8.30 15.03 11.33
CA ALA A 161 -9.42 14.09 11.27
C ALA A 161 -10.72 14.80 10.86
N ALA A 162 -10.91 16.08 11.24
CA ALA A 162 -12.09 16.84 10.83
C ALA A 162 -12.17 17.09 9.31
N GLN A 163 -11.05 16.95 8.60
CA GLN A 163 -10.93 17.16 7.15
C GLN A 163 -10.77 15.85 6.37
N ASP A 164 -10.80 14.69 7.05
CA ASP A 164 -10.65 13.39 6.41
C ASP A 164 -11.98 12.95 5.76
N PRO A 165 -12.06 12.94 4.41
CA PRO A 165 -13.27 12.56 3.69
C PRO A 165 -13.57 11.06 3.74
N THR A 166 -12.62 10.25 4.23
CA THR A 166 -12.75 8.79 4.28
C THR A 166 -13.47 8.32 5.54
N LEU A 167 -13.61 9.19 6.55
CA LEU A 167 -14.20 8.84 7.83
C LEU A 167 -15.67 8.42 7.70
N ARG A 168 -16.00 7.32 8.37
CA ARG A 168 -17.34 6.74 8.46
C ARG A 168 -17.80 6.69 9.91
N PRO A 169 -19.11 6.88 10.18
CA PRO A 169 -19.61 6.80 11.54
C PRO A 169 -19.18 5.51 12.24
N GLY A 170 -18.55 5.64 13.41
CA GLY A 170 -17.96 4.52 14.16
C GLY A 170 -16.43 4.41 14.05
N ASP A 171 -15.78 5.11 13.12
CA ASP A 171 -14.32 5.16 13.05
C ASP A 171 -13.75 5.76 14.35
N ILE A 172 -12.68 5.16 14.87
CA ILE A 172 -12.03 5.55 16.12
C ILE A 172 -10.76 6.33 15.83
N ILE A 173 -10.69 7.55 16.36
CA ILE A 173 -9.61 8.50 16.17
C ILE A 173 -8.85 8.67 17.48
N ALA A 174 -7.55 8.40 17.43
CA ALA A 174 -6.65 8.67 18.53
C ALA A 174 -6.21 10.14 18.54
N THR A 175 -6.59 10.87 19.58
CA THR A 175 -6.22 12.27 19.77
C THR A 175 -5.33 12.44 21.00
N LYS A 176 -4.74 13.63 21.16
CA LYS A 176 -3.94 13.98 22.35
C LYS A 176 -4.75 13.89 23.66
N THR A 177 -6.07 14.04 23.57
CA THR A 177 -6.99 14.04 24.72
C THR A 177 -7.66 12.68 24.94
N GLY A 178 -7.39 11.68 24.09
CA GLY A 178 -7.96 10.33 24.18
C GLY A 178 -8.58 9.85 22.87
N LEU A 179 -9.31 8.74 22.94
CA LEU A 179 -10.03 8.17 21.80
C LEU A 179 -11.39 8.86 21.59
N LEU A 180 -11.64 9.29 20.36
CA LEU A 180 -12.92 9.79 19.90
C LEU A 180 -13.48 8.85 18.83
N ALA A 181 -14.80 8.76 18.72
CA ALA A 181 -15.49 8.10 17.62
C ALA A 181 -16.08 9.17 16.70
N TYR A 182 -15.85 9.04 15.39
CA TYR A 182 -16.53 9.87 14.41
C TYR A 182 -18.02 9.50 14.38
N SER A 183 -18.86 10.50 14.58
CA SER A 183 -20.32 10.33 14.69
C SER A 183 -21.06 10.71 13.40
N GLY A 184 -20.31 11.07 12.35
CA GLY A 184 -20.84 11.68 11.13
C GLY A 184 -20.60 13.19 11.10
N GLY A 185 -21.26 13.88 10.18
CA GLY A 185 -21.17 15.33 10.07
C GLY A 185 -22.53 15.98 9.86
N ARG A 186 -22.73 17.16 10.43
CA ARG A 186 -23.85 18.06 10.09
C ARG A 186 -23.27 19.28 9.40
N GLU A 187 -23.89 19.73 8.33
CA GLU A 187 -23.52 20.97 7.63
C GLU A 187 -22.01 21.06 7.29
N ARG A 188 -21.41 19.93 6.86
CA ARG A 188 -19.97 19.78 6.55
C ARG A 188 -19.02 19.95 7.74
N THR A 189 -19.53 19.95 8.97
CA THR A 189 -18.69 19.93 10.18
C THR A 189 -18.66 18.52 10.74
N ALA A 190 -17.46 17.93 10.82
CA ALA A 190 -17.23 16.62 11.42
C ALA A 190 -17.60 16.62 12.91
N GLN A 191 -18.37 15.62 13.34
CA GLN A 191 -18.78 15.45 14.74
C GLN A 191 -18.04 14.27 15.35
N PHE A 192 -17.50 14.50 16.55
CA PHE A 192 -16.74 13.51 17.29
C PHE A 192 -17.33 13.34 18.69
N THR A 193 -17.48 12.10 19.13
CA THR A 193 -17.99 11.75 20.45
C THR A 193 -16.91 10.98 21.20
N PRO A 194 -16.62 11.25 22.49
CA PRO A 194 -15.72 10.41 23.27
C PRO A 194 -16.14 8.94 23.20
N VAL A 195 -15.18 8.01 23.04
CA VAL A 195 -15.52 6.59 22.82
C VAL A 195 -16.40 6.01 23.93
N ARG A 196 -16.20 6.41 25.19
CA ARG A 196 -17.03 6.00 26.33
C ARG A 196 -18.52 6.38 26.20
N ASP A 197 -18.82 7.41 25.41
CA ASP A 197 -20.16 7.99 25.25
C ASP A 197 -20.80 7.63 23.90
N PHE A 198 -20.01 7.07 22.97
CA PHE A 198 -20.47 6.78 21.61
C PHE A 198 -21.38 5.54 21.55
N ARG A 199 -22.68 5.77 21.32
CA ARG A 199 -23.74 4.75 21.33
C ARG A 199 -23.64 3.70 20.22
N GLY A 200 -22.84 3.95 19.17
CA GLY A 200 -22.61 2.98 18.10
C GLY A 200 -21.70 1.80 18.51
N LEU A 201 -21.12 1.82 19.71
CA LEU A 201 -20.29 0.73 20.24
C LEU A 201 -20.98 -0.02 21.39
N SER A 202 -20.68 -1.33 21.48
CA SER A 202 -21.10 -2.15 22.61
C SER A 202 -20.50 -1.64 23.92
N GLN A 203 -21.14 -1.93 25.06
CA GLN A 203 -20.62 -1.53 26.37
C GLN A 203 -19.20 -2.04 26.62
N ASN A 204 -18.95 -3.33 26.35
CA ASN A 204 -17.63 -3.95 26.50
C ASN A 204 -16.59 -3.28 25.58
N SER A 205 -16.94 -2.94 24.34
CA SER A 205 -16.05 -2.21 23.44
C SER A 205 -15.70 -0.82 23.98
N ARG A 206 -16.67 -0.10 24.54
CA ARG A 206 -16.45 1.22 25.14
C ARG A 206 -15.53 1.14 26.35
N GLU A 207 -15.73 0.16 27.22
CA GLU A 207 -14.88 -0.09 28.40
C GLU A 207 -13.44 -0.37 27.96
N ARG A 208 -13.23 -1.37 27.09
CA ARG A 208 -11.89 -1.74 26.60
C ARG A 208 -11.16 -0.60 25.92
N LEU A 209 -11.83 0.15 25.05
CA LEU A 209 -11.21 1.26 24.33
C LEU A 209 -10.93 2.44 25.28
N SER A 210 -11.76 2.65 26.32
CA SER A 210 -11.53 3.72 27.29
C SER A 210 -10.30 3.52 28.18
N GLU A 211 -9.84 2.27 28.33
CA GLU A 211 -8.60 1.94 29.06
C GLU A 211 -7.34 2.21 28.23
N ILE A 212 -7.46 2.44 26.92
CA ILE A 212 -6.31 2.65 26.05
C ILE A 212 -5.70 4.04 26.29
N LYS A 213 -4.46 4.06 26.77
CA LYS A 213 -3.67 5.28 26.92
C LYS A 213 -3.03 5.66 25.58
N ILE A 214 -3.39 6.82 25.05
CA ILE A 214 -2.78 7.37 23.83
C ILE A 214 -1.53 8.16 24.20
N MET A 215 -0.38 7.76 23.65
CA MET A 215 0.85 8.53 23.80
C MET A 215 0.84 9.72 22.85
N SER A 216 0.89 10.93 23.42
CA SER A 216 1.07 12.16 22.65
C SER A 216 2.55 12.36 22.34
N ARG A 217 2.89 12.63 21.07
CA ARG A 217 4.26 12.85 20.58
C ARG A 217 4.88 14.21 21.00
N GLY A 218 4.50 14.76 22.15
CA GLY A 218 4.78 16.15 22.53
C GLY A 218 5.13 16.40 24.00
N SER A 219 5.70 15.43 24.71
CA SER A 219 6.14 15.59 26.11
C SER A 219 7.65 15.40 26.32
N GLU A 220 8.48 15.48 25.29
CA GLU A 220 9.95 15.55 25.45
C GLU A 220 10.44 16.89 24.93
N THR A 221 10.62 17.86 25.85
CA THR A 221 11.64 18.93 25.89
C THR A 221 11.18 20.08 26.78
N THR A 222 11.22 19.88 28.09
CA THR A 222 11.37 20.97 29.08
C THR A 222 11.97 20.34 30.32
N GLY A 223 13.29 20.21 30.34
CA GLY A 223 13.98 19.61 31.49
C GLY A 223 15.47 19.39 31.27
N ALA A 224 16.22 20.44 30.95
CA ALA A 224 17.65 20.57 31.28
C ALA A 224 18.18 21.92 30.77
N ALA A 225 17.92 22.98 31.52
CA ALA A 225 18.75 24.17 31.53
C ALA A 225 18.64 24.79 32.91
N ALA A 226 19.30 24.16 33.88
CA ALA A 226 19.58 24.74 35.19
C ALA A 226 21.08 24.56 35.44
N LYS A 227 21.76 25.70 35.60
CA LYS A 227 23.06 25.94 36.23
C LYS A 227 24.25 25.07 35.79
N ASP A 228 25.26 25.69 35.21
CA ASP A 228 26.36 26.32 35.97
C ASP A 228 27.02 27.43 35.14
#